data_AF-A0A2E4BAT8-F1
#
_entry.id   AF-A0A2E4BAT8-F1
#
_cell.length_a   1.000
_cell.length_b   1.000
_cell.length_c   1.000
_cell.angle_alpha   90.00
_cell.angle_beta   90.00
_cell.angle_gamma   90.00
#
_symmetry.space_group_name_H-M   'P 1'
#
loop_
_entity.id
_entity.type
_entity.pdbx_description
1 polymer ?
#
loop_
_entity_poly.entity_id
_entity_poly.type
_entity_poly.pdbx_seq_one_letter_code
_entity_poly.pdbx_strand_id
1 'polypeptide(L)'
;MNYTNELKNKGFKITYDRVAATRDGYDLIVDISKNNSYLKCSFSMSHQIGYYFSLEPFDYDSSDINYFDGDEEWDFDYEALLCEYYGVEELIEM
;
A
#
# COMPACT_ATOMS: atom_id res chain seq x y z
N MET A 1 8.04 14.54 -3.58
CA MET A 1 8.14 13.19 -4.16
C MET A 1 7.04 13.01 -5.19
N ASN A 2 7.28 12.19 -6.23
CA ASN A 2 6.34 11.95 -7.36
C ASN A 2 6.22 10.44 -7.64
N TYR A 3 6.32 9.62 -6.61
CA TYR A 3 6.40 8.17 -6.74
C TYR A 3 5.10 7.59 -7.31
N THR A 4 3.94 8.11 -6.89
CA THR A 4 2.66 7.64 -7.48
C THR A 4 2.55 7.98 -8.97
N ASN A 5 3.18 9.05 -9.43
CA ASN A 5 3.20 9.42 -10.85
C ASN A 5 4.08 8.48 -11.67
N GLU A 6 5.21 8.02 -11.12
CA GLU A 6 6.06 7.00 -11.73
C GLU A 6 5.30 5.67 -11.88
N LEU A 7 4.60 5.25 -10.83
CA LEU A 7 3.77 4.03 -10.87
C LEU A 7 2.61 4.15 -11.87
N LYS A 8 1.94 5.30 -11.94
CA LYS A 8 0.90 5.57 -12.97
C LYS A 8 1.45 5.47 -14.38
N ASN A 9 2.66 5.97 -14.64
CA ASN A 9 3.32 5.86 -15.93
C ASN A 9 3.66 4.40 -16.30
N LYS A 10 3.88 3.53 -15.30
CA LYS A 10 4.04 2.07 -15.47
C LYS A 10 2.70 1.32 -15.63
N GLY A 11 1.57 2.03 -15.58
CA GLY A 11 0.23 1.47 -15.77
C GLY A 11 -0.49 1.06 -14.49
N PHE A 12 0.07 1.35 -13.31
CA PHE A 12 -0.59 1.10 -12.04
C PHE A 12 -1.67 2.12 -11.74
N LYS A 13 -2.72 1.66 -11.06
CA LYS A 13 -3.75 2.48 -10.44
C LYS A 13 -3.60 2.35 -8.93
N ILE A 14 -3.60 3.48 -8.23
CA ILE A 14 -3.40 3.54 -6.79
C ILE A 14 -4.55 4.34 -6.19
N THR A 15 -5.19 3.79 -5.18
CA THR A 15 -6.23 4.47 -4.40
C THR A 15 -5.95 4.32 -2.91
N TYR A 16 -6.35 5.34 -2.15
CA TYR A 16 -6.19 5.38 -0.70
C TYR A 16 -7.58 5.43 -0.06
N ASP A 17 -7.80 4.63 0.97
CA ASP A 17 -9.00 4.67 1.79
C ASP A 17 -8.64 4.71 3.28
N ARG A 18 -9.44 5.43 4.07
CA ARG A 18 -9.26 5.55 5.52
C ARG A 18 -10.41 4.86 6.23
N VAL A 19 -10.10 3.78 6.91
CA VAL A 19 -11.09 3.01 7.68
C VAL A 19 -10.90 3.31 9.15
N ALA A 20 -11.94 3.84 9.82
CA ALA A 20 -11.89 4.07 11.25
C ALA A 20 -11.72 2.74 11.99
N ALA A 21 -10.61 2.57 12.70
CA ALA A 21 -10.28 1.37 13.45
C ALA A 21 -10.61 1.53 14.94
N THR A 22 -10.40 2.74 15.49
CA THR A 22 -10.79 3.14 16.85
C THR A 22 -11.31 4.57 16.87
N ARG A 23 -11.61 5.10 18.07
CA ARG A 23 -12.06 6.49 18.24
C ARG A 23 -11.05 7.52 17.72
N ASP A 24 -9.76 7.23 17.88
CA ASP A 24 -8.65 8.16 17.56
C ASP A 24 -7.62 7.52 16.60
N GLY A 25 -7.92 6.35 16.04
CA GLY A 25 -7.04 5.59 15.16
C GLY A 25 -7.77 5.08 13.93
N TYR A 26 -7.04 4.93 12.83
CA TYR A 26 -7.58 4.46 11.56
C TYR A 26 -6.56 3.55 10.87
N ASP A 27 -7.07 2.69 10.01
CA ASP A 27 -6.25 1.93 9.07
C ASP A 27 -6.26 2.68 7.73
N LEU A 28 -5.07 2.93 7.21
CA LEU A 28 -4.89 3.42 5.84
C LEU A 28 -4.79 2.21 4.92
N ILE A 29 -5.73 2.10 4.00
CA ILE A 29 -5.75 1.07 2.97
C ILE A 29 -5.22 1.68 1.68
N VAL A 30 -4.20 1.05 1.09
CA VAL A 30 -3.65 1.41 -0.21
C VAL A 30 -3.95 0.26 -1.16
N ASP A 31 -4.85 0.50 -2.10
CA ASP A 31 -5.18 -0.45 -3.15
C ASP A 31 -4.37 -0.11 -4.41
N ILE A 32 -3.53 -1.05 -4.85
CA ILE A 32 -2.71 -0.95 -6.05
C ILE A 32 -3.17 -2.01 -7.04
N SER A 33 -3.47 -1.61 -8.27
CA SER A 33 -3.94 -2.54 -9.30
C SER A 33 -3.33 -2.27 -10.67
N LYS A 34 -3.17 -3.33 -11.45
CA LYS A 34 -2.73 -3.28 -12.83
C LYS A 34 -3.35 -4.47 -13.57
N ASN A 35 -4.01 -4.20 -14.69
CA ASN A 35 -4.77 -5.21 -15.43
C ASN A 35 -5.78 -5.95 -14.51
N ASN A 36 -5.63 -7.26 -14.32
CA ASN A 36 -6.49 -8.12 -13.50
C ASN A 36 -5.91 -8.42 -12.11
N SER A 37 -4.73 -7.90 -11.80
CA SER A 37 -4.00 -8.18 -10.56
C SER A 37 -4.16 -7.00 -9.60
N TYR A 38 -4.26 -7.28 -8.30
CA TYR A 38 -4.29 -6.26 -7.27
C TYR A 38 -3.47 -6.64 -6.03
N LEU A 39 -2.95 -5.60 -5.38
CA LEU A 39 -2.30 -5.67 -4.08
C LEU A 39 -2.99 -4.68 -3.15
N LYS A 40 -3.45 -5.16 -2.00
CA LYS A 40 -3.96 -4.30 -0.94
C LYS A 40 -2.93 -4.23 0.19
N CYS A 41 -2.56 -3.02 0.56
CA CYS A 41 -1.70 -2.76 1.71
C CYS A 41 -2.53 -2.11 2.81
N SER A 42 -2.41 -2.59 4.05
CA SER A 42 -3.07 -1.98 5.21
C SER A 42 -2.04 -1.49 6.20
N PHE A 43 -2.15 -0.24 6.64
CA PHE A 43 -1.30 0.39 7.63
C PHE A 43 -2.15 0.84 8.82
N SER A 44 -1.98 0.25 9.99
CA SER A 44 -2.66 0.74 11.20
C SER A 44 -1.94 1.96 11.75
N MET A 45 -2.70 3.04 11.89
CA MET A 45 -2.29 4.28 12.55
C MET A 45 -2.98 4.42 13.93
N SER A 46 -3.27 3.29 14.57
CA SER A 46 -3.97 3.24 15.86
C SER A 46 -3.02 2.93 17.00
N HIS A 47 -2.74 3.92 17.85
CA HIS A 47 -2.00 3.71 19.10
C HIS A 47 -2.68 2.71 20.05
N GLN A 48 -3.99 2.51 19.92
CA GLN A 48 -4.77 1.61 20.77
C GLN A 48 -4.67 0.14 20.34
N ILE A 49 -4.51 -0.12 19.04
CA ILE A 49 -4.42 -1.47 18.46
C ILE A 49 -2.95 -1.85 18.18
N GLY A 50 -2.07 -0.86 18.08
CA GLY A 50 -0.69 -1.02 17.65
C GLY A 50 -0.52 -0.73 16.16
N TYR A 51 0.69 -0.34 15.79
CA TYR A 51 1.08 -0.13 14.39
C TYR A 51 1.33 -1.48 13.72
N TYR A 52 0.71 -1.71 12.58
CA TYR A 52 0.94 -2.91 11.78
C TYR A 52 0.91 -2.59 10.29
N PHE A 53 1.58 -3.45 9.52
CA PHE A 53 1.57 -3.48 8.07
C PHE A 53 1.12 -4.87 7.61
N SER A 54 0.14 -4.94 6.72
CA SER A 54 -0.27 -6.19 6.08
C SER A 54 -0.38 -6.04 4.57
N LEU A 55 -0.03 -7.11 3.88
CA LEU A 55 -0.18 -7.25 2.44
C LEU A 55 -1.21 -8.35 2.16
N GLU A 56 -2.23 -8.00 1.39
CA GLU A 56 -3.24 -8.91 0.87
C GLU A 56 -3.13 -8.92 -0.66
N PRO A 57 -2.24 -9.75 -1.23
CA PRO A 57 -2.21 -9.99 -2.66
C PRO A 57 -3.43 -10.79 -3.08
N PHE A 58 -3.97 -10.49 -4.26
CA PHE A 58 -4.94 -11.36 -4.92
C PHE A 58 -4.78 -11.23 -6.42
N ASP A 59 -4.70 -12.38 -7.06
CA ASP A 59 -4.64 -12.48 -8.50
C ASP A 59 -5.76 -13.41 -8.97
N TYR A 60 -6.55 -12.92 -9.92
CA TYR A 60 -7.66 -13.68 -10.49
C TYR A 60 -7.17 -14.74 -11.50
N ASP A 61 -5.93 -14.62 -12.00
CA ASP A 61 -5.39 -15.47 -13.09
C ASP A 61 -4.25 -16.41 -12.63
N SER A 62 -3.83 -16.33 -11.37
CA SER A 62 -2.65 -17.03 -10.90
C SER A 62 -2.98 -18.30 -10.11
N SER A 63 -2.71 -19.44 -10.73
CA SER A 63 -2.43 -20.70 -10.03
C SER A 63 -1.08 -20.69 -9.29
N ASP A 64 -0.42 -19.53 -9.20
CA ASP A 64 0.95 -19.34 -8.75
C ASP A 64 0.98 -18.54 -7.45
N ILE A 65 0.89 -19.28 -6.35
CA ILE A 65 0.91 -18.81 -4.95
C ILE A 65 2.19 -18.03 -4.57
N ASN A 66 3.19 -17.99 -5.46
CA ASN A 66 4.47 -17.31 -5.27
C ASN A 66 4.65 -16.08 -6.18
N TYR A 67 3.60 -15.61 -6.87
CA TYR A 67 3.73 -14.54 -7.88
C TYR A 67 4.34 -13.23 -7.34
N PHE A 68 4.15 -12.94 -6.04
CA PHE A 68 4.72 -11.75 -5.40
C PHE A 68 6.10 -11.97 -4.78
N ASP A 69 6.58 -13.21 -4.68
CA ASP A 69 7.88 -13.52 -4.10
C ASP A 69 8.94 -13.51 -5.22
N GLY A 70 9.47 -12.32 -5.52
CA GLY A 70 10.52 -12.09 -6.53
C GLY A 70 10.08 -11.38 -7.81
N ASP A 71 8.82 -10.92 -7.91
CA ASP A 71 8.41 -10.02 -8.98
C ASP A 71 8.75 -8.57 -8.62
N GLU A 72 9.90 -8.09 -9.12
CA GLU A 72 10.37 -6.71 -8.97
C GLU A 72 9.34 -5.68 -9.46
N GLU A 73 8.36 -6.07 -10.28
CA GLU A 73 7.30 -5.16 -10.74
C GLU A 73 6.34 -4.76 -9.61
N TRP A 74 6.12 -5.63 -8.62
CA TRP A 74 5.22 -5.42 -7.48
C TRP A 74 5.96 -5.12 -6.17
N ASP A 75 7.27 -4.87 -6.24
CA ASP A 75 8.05 -4.33 -5.13
C ASP A 75 7.88 -2.81 -5.06
N PHE A 76 7.09 -2.35 -4.09
CA PHE A 76 6.77 -0.93 -3.92
C PHE A 76 7.55 -0.31 -2.77
N ASP A 77 7.96 0.94 -2.97
CA ASP A 77 8.44 1.81 -1.90
C ASP A 77 7.23 2.31 -1.09
N TYR A 78 6.86 1.51 -0.09
CA TYR A 78 5.73 1.80 0.80
C TYR A 78 5.95 3.08 1.61
N GLU A 79 7.19 3.41 1.95
CA GLU A 79 7.50 4.66 2.64
C GLU A 79 7.24 5.86 1.72
N ALA A 80 7.69 5.82 0.47
CA ALA A 80 7.41 6.87 -0.49
C ALA A 80 5.89 7.04 -0.74
N LEU A 81 5.12 5.95 -0.77
CA LEU A 81 3.66 6.00 -0.87
C LEU A 81 3.01 6.70 0.32
N LEU A 82 3.50 6.44 1.54
CA LEU A 82 3.01 7.06 2.76
C LEU A 82 3.44 8.52 2.86
N CYS A 83 4.70 8.84 2.58
CA CYS A 83 5.24 10.20 2.56
C CYS A 83 4.46 11.09 1.58
N GLU A 84 4.19 10.60 0.37
CA GLU A 84 3.40 11.33 -0.63
C GLU A 84 1.95 11.54 -0.14
N TYR A 85 1.34 10.51 0.47
CA TYR A 85 -0.01 10.61 1.03
C TYR A 85 -0.12 11.64 2.17
N TYR A 86 0.85 11.66 3.09
CA TYR A 86 0.89 12.60 4.21
C TYR A 86 1.43 13.99 3.84
N GLY A 87 2.03 14.14 2.66
CA GLY A 87 2.68 15.39 2.24
C GLY A 87 3.94 15.70 3.03
N VAL A 88 4.68 14.68 3.44
CA VAL A 88 5.94 14.77 4.20
C VAL A 88 7.11 14.21 3.38
N GLU A 89 8.34 14.55 3.74
CA GLU A 89 9.55 14.06 3.05
C GLU A 89 10.03 12.71 3.59
N GLU A 90 9.80 12.43 4.87
CA GLU A 90 10.24 11.23 5.58
C GLU A 90 9.25 10.93 6.71
N LEU A 91 9.05 9.64 7.02
CA LEU A 91 8.29 9.23 8.19
C LEU A 91 9.21 9.29 9.42
N ILE A 92 8.72 9.87 10.52
CA ILE A 92 9.49 9.85 11.77
C ILE A 92 9.46 8.43 12.34
N GLU A 93 10.62 7.79 12.46
CA GLU A 93 10.76 6.55 13.24
C GLU A 93 10.36 6.83 14.70
N MET A 94 9.49 5.97 15.24
CA MET A 94 9.05 6.00 16.63
C MET A 94 9.84 5.04 17.51
#